data_AF-A0ABD6BVC4-F1
#
_entry.id   AF-A0ABD6BVC4-F1
#
_cell.length_a   1.000
_cell.length_b   1.000
_cell.length_c   1.000
_cell.angle_alpha   90.00
_cell.angle_beta   90.00
_cell.angle_gamma   90.00
#
_symmetry.space_group_name_H-M   'P 1'
#
loop_
_entity.id
_entity.type
_entity.pdbx_description
1 polymer ?
#
loop_
_entity_poly.entity_id
_entity_poly.type
_entity_poly.pdbx_seq_one_letter_code
_entity_poly.pdbx_strand_id
1 'polypeptide(L)'
;MTSVKEFRVDREPTDDELGRGRFVFTDDYSVFDWGRMPDRIPEKGRSLCTMGADNFERLADAGVPTHYRGVVSPDDAGSDAPPTYDLDAVSGPPRQMAIDLTVVPDLPHGADGYDYDQFHASAGSHYLVPLEIVFRNEVPIGSSLRARKEPEDVGLDRHRWPDEAVSLPEPIVEFSTKFEEQDRYLDDDAAAEIAGRADLDDLRETALAVNEVITERAAETGFVHEDGKIECLWVDGEVRVADVAGTFDENRFAYDGQELSKEVLRQFYKGYDPDWVAAVKDAKAVAEAEGVADWKSFCEESPEPLPADVREVAGEMYAAGTNAYTGREWFEAPAIEDAVDAVRDL
;
A
#
# COMPACT_ATOMS: atom_id res chain seq x y z
N MET A 1 14.30 -5.76 -3.26
CA MET A 1 13.58 -6.53 -2.21
C MET A 1 12.90 -5.49 -1.33
N THR A 2 11.57 -5.53 -1.21
CA THR A 2 10.84 -4.57 -0.36
C THR A 2 10.81 -5.10 1.08
N SER A 3 10.33 -4.29 2.04
CA SER A 3 10.26 -4.69 3.46
C SER A 3 9.33 -5.88 3.73
N VAL A 4 8.29 -6.07 2.89
CA VAL A 4 7.18 -7.02 3.14
C VAL A 4 6.82 -7.91 1.93
N LYS A 5 7.43 -7.69 0.76
CA LYS A 5 7.26 -8.49 -0.45
C LYS A 5 8.63 -8.86 -1.04
N GLU A 6 8.82 -10.14 -1.33
CA GLU A 6 9.93 -10.59 -2.17
C GLU A 6 9.50 -10.56 -3.65
N PHE A 7 10.47 -10.33 -4.53
CA PHE A 7 10.23 -10.26 -5.96
C PHE A 7 10.93 -11.44 -6.65
N ARG A 8 10.19 -12.15 -7.51
CA ARG A 8 10.73 -13.23 -8.35
C ARG A 8 10.59 -12.80 -9.81
N VAL A 9 11.72 -12.70 -10.50
CA VAL A 9 11.73 -12.40 -11.93
C VAL A 9 11.76 -13.72 -12.69
N ASP A 10 10.72 -13.95 -13.48
CA ASP A 10 10.61 -15.12 -14.37
C ASP A 10 11.15 -14.79 -15.76
N ARG A 11 10.94 -13.55 -16.20
CA ARG A 11 11.47 -12.98 -17.42
C ARG A 11 11.72 -11.49 -17.20
N GLU A 12 12.94 -11.04 -17.44
CA GLU A 12 13.29 -9.61 -17.40
C GLU A 12 12.50 -8.83 -18.47
N PRO A 13 12.06 -7.59 -18.18
CA PRO A 13 11.56 -6.69 -19.20
C PRO A 13 12.65 -6.32 -20.20
N THR A 14 12.24 -5.93 -21.40
CA THR A 14 13.10 -5.25 -22.38
C THR A 14 12.59 -3.83 -22.60
N ASP A 15 13.22 -3.04 -23.47
CA ASP A 15 12.75 -1.68 -23.75
C ASP A 15 11.35 -1.66 -24.41
N ASP A 16 11.00 -2.72 -25.14
CA ASP A 16 9.79 -2.78 -25.96
C ASP A 16 8.75 -3.80 -25.46
N GLU A 17 9.08 -4.59 -24.44
CA GLU A 17 8.19 -5.65 -23.92
C GLU A 17 8.29 -5.80 -22.40
N LEU A 18 7.11 -5.85 -21.75
CA LEU A 18 6.99 -6.18 -20.34
C LEU A 18 7.60 -7.56 -20.01
N GLY A 19 8.31 -7.62 -18.90
CA GLY A 19 8.78 -8.85 -18.28
C GLY A 19 7.64 -9.60 -17.60
N ARG A 20 7.96 -10.74 -16.98
CA ARG A 20 7.02 -11.51 -16.15
C ARG A 20 7.67 -11.82 -14.82
N GLY A 21 6.89 -11.72 -13.75
CA GLY A 21 7.38 -12.02 -12.42
C GLY A 21 6.26 -12.26 -11.44
N ARG A 22 6.66 -12.42 -10.19
CA ARG A 22 5.76 -12.72 -9.09
C ARG A 22 6.16 -11.94 -7.84
N PHE A 23 5.17 -11.38 -7.17
CA PHE A 23 5.31 -11.02 -5.77
C PHE A 23 5.17 -12.27 -4.91
N VAL A 24 6.03 -12.43 -3.91
CA VAL A 24 5.87 -13.39 -2.83
C VAL A 24 5.65 -12.59 -1.55
N PHE A 25 4.40 -12.60 -1.07
CA PHE A 25 4.02 -11.83 0.10
C PHE A 25 4.54 -12.52 1.36
N THR A 26 5.29 -11.79 2.18
CA THR A 26 5.83 -12.32 3.44
C THR A 26 4.92 -11.95 4.61
N ASP A 27 5.15 -12.63 5.72
CA ASP A 27 4.48 -12.31 7.00
C ASP A 27 5.23 -11.21 7.76
N ASP A 28 6.22 -10.59 7.12
CA ASP A 28 6.89 -9.43 7.66
C ASP A 28 5.95 -8.21 7.57
N TYR A 29 6.17 -7.25 8.46
CA TYR A 29 5.44 -5.99 8.47
C TYR A 29 6.41 -4.83 8.73
N SER A 30 5.93 -3.62 8.51
CA SER A 30 6.69 -2.39 8.69
C SER A 30 5.81 -1.28 9.24
N VAL A 31 6.27 -0.61 10.30
CA VAL A 31 5.64 0.57 10.89
C VAL A 31 6.67 1.68 11.06
N PHE A 32 6.20 2.94 11.08
CA PHE A 32 7.04 4.14 11.22
C PHE A 32 8.21 4.26 10.22
N ASP A 33 8.09 3.64 9.05
CA ASP A 33 9.12 3.58 8.00
C ASP A 33 10.42 2.87 8.46
N TRP A 34 10.37 2.11 9.55
CA TRP A 34 11.52 1.40 10.12
C TRP A 34 12.09 0.33 9.17
N GLY A 35 11.30 -0.14 8.21
CA GLY A 35 11.61 -1.33 7.42
C GLY A 35 11.08 -2.59 8.11
N ARG A 36 11.72 -3.73 7.88
CA ARG A 36 11.28 -5.02 8.44
C ARG A 36 11.37 -5.01 9.97
N MET A 37 10.25 -5.29 10.62
CA MET A 37 10.15 -5.45 12.07
C MET A 37 10.78 -6.78 12.54
N PRO A 38 11.17 -6.91 13.83
CA PRO A 38 11.94 -8.06 14.34
C PRO A 38 11.18 -9.40 14.31
N ASP A 39 9.86 -9.34 14.16
CA ASP A 39 8.93 -10.46 14.19
C ASP A 39 8.00 -10.46 12.96
N ARG A 40 7.11 -11.45 12.93
CA ARG A 40 6.18 -11.70 11.82
C ARG A 40 4.76 -11.82 12.35
N ILE A 41 3.81 -11.38 11.53
CA ILE A 41 2.37 -11.50 11.80
C ILE A 41 1.84 -12.72 11.05
N PRO A 42 1.36 -13.76 11.75
CA PRO A 42 0.85 -14.98 11.11
C PRO A 42 -0.17 -14.69 10.02
N GLU A 43 -0.09 -15.43 8.91
CA GLU A 43 -0.99 -15.36 7.74
C GLU A 43 -1.13 -13.99 7.05
N LYS A 44 -0.43 -12.93 7.51
CA LYS A 44 -0.48 -11.59 6.91
C LYS A 44 -0.18 -11.64 5.41
N GLY A 45 0.92 -12.25 4.99
CA GLY A 45 1.31 -12.23 3.58
C GLY A 45 0.28 -12.90 2.68
N ARG A 46 -0.29 -14.02 3.13
CA ARG A 46 -1.36 -14.73 2.40
C ARG A 46 -2.66 -13.94 2.36
N SER A 47 -3.00 -13.28 3.47
CA SER A 47 -4.18 -12.41 3.57
C SER A 47 -4.10 -11.27 2.55
N LEU A 48 -2.97 -10.55 2.52
CA LEU A 48 -2.75 -9.45 1.57
C LEU A 48 -2.70 -9.93 0.11
N CYS A 49 -2.09 -11.08 -0.17
CA CYS A 49 -2.09 -11.66 -1.51
C CYS A 49 -3.50 -12.03 -1.98
N THR A 50 -4.31 -12.61 -1.08
CA THR A 50 -5.70 -13.03 -1.35
C THR A 50 -6.58 -11.80 -1.60
N MET A 51 -6.54 -10.82 -0.70
CA MET A 51 -7.31 -9.59 -0.81
C MET A 51 -6.91 -8.76 -2.03
N GLY A 52 -5.61 -8.63 -2.31
CA GLY A 52 -5.11 -7.96 -3.49
C GLY A 52 -5.54 -8.63 -4.80
N ALA A 53 -5.57 -9.96 -4.83
CA ALA A 53 -6.06 -10.72 -5.99
C ALA A 53 -7.57 -10.49 -6.22
N ASP A 54 -8.40 -10.56 -5.17
CA ASP A 54 -9.84 -10.28 -5.25
C ASP A 54 -10.10 -8.87 -5.80
N ASN A 55 -9.36 -7.87 -5.31
CA ASN A 55 -9.47 -6.50 -5.84
C ASN A 55 -9.01 -6.38 -7.29
N PHE A 56 -7.89 -6.99 -7.68
CA PHE A 56 -7.42 -6.92 -9.06
C PHE A 56 -8.37 -7.58 -10.05
N GLU A 57 -9.03 -8.67 -9.67
CA GLU A 57 -10.07 -9.31 -10.49
C GLU A 57 -11.31 -8.42 -10.63
N ARG A 58 -11.74 -7.76 -9.55
CA ARG A 58 -12.82 -6.75 -9.61
C ARG A 58 -12.47 -5.55 -10.47
N LEU A 59 -11.22 -5.08 -10.39
CA LEU A 59 -10.72 -3.99 -11.23
C LEU A 59 -10.75 -4.39 -12.71
N ALA A 60 -10.37 -5.63 -13.03
CA ALA A 60 -10.45 -6.16 -14.39
C ALA A 60 -11.91 -6.23 -14.89
N ASP A 61 -12.85 -6.67 -14.04
CA ASP A 61 -14.29 -6.69 -14.34
C ASP A 61 -14.85 -5.28 -14.57
N ALA A 62 -14.33 -4.27 -13.87
CA ALA A 62 -14.66 -2.86 -14.05
C ALA A 62 -13.94 -2.21 -15.25
N GLY A 63 -13.08 -2.95 -15.96
CA GLY A 63 -12.33 -2.46 -17.11
C GLY A 63 -11.14 -1.58 -16.77
N VAL A 64 -10.65 -1.59 -15.52
CA VAL A 64 -9.44 -0.88 -15.09
C VAL A 64 -8.21 -1.73 -15.45
N PRO A 65 -7.29 -1.23 -16.30
CA PRO A 65 -6.08 -1.98 -16.66
C PRO A 65 -5.15 -2.17 -15.46
N THR A 66 -4.57 -3.36 -15.32
CA THR A 66 -3.65 -3.68 -14.22
C THR A 66 -2.49 -4.53 -14.73
N HIS A 67 -1.44 -4.66 -13.92
CA HIS A 67 -0.34 -5.59 -14.19
C HIS A 67 -0.61 -7.02 -13.71
N TYR A 68 -1.77 -7.28 -13.08
CA TYR A 68 -2.09 -8.56 -12.46
C TYR A 68 -2.35 -9.65 -13.51
N ARG A 69 -1.91 -10.87 -13.23
CA ARG A 69 -2.02 -12.02 -14.16
C ARG A 69 -2.63 -13.28 -13.53
N GLY A 70 -3.11 -13.18 -12.29
CA GLY A 70 -3.55 -14.32 -11.50
C GLY A 70 -2.66 -14.59 -10.29
N VAL A 71 -3.01 -15.63 -9.55
CA VAL A 71 -2.28 -16.14 -8.38
C VAL A 71 -1.63 -17.48 -8.68
N VAL A 72 -0.67 -17.86 -7.84
CA VAL A 72 -0.10 -19.21 -7.84
C VAL A 72 -0.79 -20.04 -6.76
N SER A 73 -1.32 -21.21 -7.15
CA SER A 73 -1.89 -22.17 -6.21
C SER A 73 -0.88 -22.56 -5.13
N PRO A 74 -1.29 -22.72 -3.86
CA PRO A 74 -0.41 -23.23 -2.81
C PRO A 74 0.29 -24.55 -3.17
N ASP A 75 -0.36 -25.40 -3.96
CA ASP A 75 0.18 -26.70 -4.41
C ASP A 75 1.33 -26.54 -5.43
N ASP A 76 1.34 -25.43 -6.18
CA ASP A 76 2.32 -25.14 -7.22
C ASP A 76 3.43 -24.19 -6.76
N ALA A 77 3.34 -23.64 -5.55
CA ALA A 77 4.21 -22.57 -5.04
C ALA A 77 5.72 -22.91 -5.02
N GLY A 78 6.07 -24.21 -4.99
CA GLY A 78 7.45 -24.69 -5.04
C GLY A 78 8.03 -24.91 -6.44
N SER A 79 7.24 -24.71 -7.50
CA SER A 79 7.69 -24.85 -8.89
C SER A 79 8.49 -23.64 -9.35
N ASP A 80 9.49 -23.86 -10.21
CA ASP A 80 10.29 -22.79 -10.81
C ASP A 80 9.42 -21.89 -11.71
N ALA A 81 8.48 -22.48 -12.46
CA ALA A 81 7.56 -21.78 -13.36
C ALA A 81 6.12 -22.31 -13.17
N PRO A 82 5.45 -21.93 -12.07
CA PRO A 82 4.11 -22.40 -11.78
C PRO A 82 3.09 -21.79 -12.75
N PRO A 83 2.01 -22.52 -13.06
CA PRO A 83 0.85 -21.94 -13.71
C PRO A 83 0.21 -20.85 -12.85
N THR A 84 -0.50 -19.94 -13.52
CA THR A 84 -1.30 -18.88 -12.90
C THR A 84 -2.77 -19.23 -13.00
N TYR A 85 -3.53 -18.86 -11.98
CA TYR A 85 -4.96 -19.14 -11.87
C TYR A 85 -5.70 -17.88 -11.45
N ASP A 86 -6.98 -17.80 -11.81
CA ASP A 86 -7.91 -16.90 -11.15
C ASP A 86 -8.05 -17.34 -9.68
N LEU A 87 -8.37 -16.40 -8.79
CA LEU A 87 -8.44 -16.63 -7.36
C LEU A 87 -9.50 -17.67 -7.02
N ASP A 88 -10.64 -17.67 -7.69
CA ASP A 88 -11.73 -18.63 -7.44
C ASP A 88 -11.32 -20.09 -7.75
N ALA A 89 -10.32 -20.29 -8.59
CA ALA A 89 -9.83 -21.60 -9.04
C ALA A 89 -8.79 -22.23 -8.09
N VAL A 90 -8.30 -21.51 -7.08
CA VAL A 90 -7.38 -22.07 -6.08
C VAL A 90 -8.11 -22.56 -4.82
N SER A 91 -7.57 -23.62 -4.20
CA SER A 91 -8.17 -24.32 -3.07
C SER A 91 -7.91 -23.67 -1.70
N GLY A 92 -6.92 -22.79 -1.62
CA GLY A 92 -6.52 -22.12 -0.39
C GLY A 92 -5.83 -20.79 -0.66
N PRO A 93 -5.57 -20.00 0.39
CA PRO A 93 -5.09 -18.63 0.25
C PRO A 93 -3.70 -18.60 -0.40
N PRO A 94 -3.55 -17.94 -1.55
CA PRO A 94 -2.27 -17.87 -2.25
C PRO A 94 -1.25 -17.02 -1.48
N ARG A 95 0.03 -17.27 -1.73
CA ARG A 95 1.15 -16.42 -1.25
C ARG A 95 1.87 -15.69 -2.37
N GLN A 96 1.63 -16.10 -3.62
CA GLN A 96 2.26 -15.48 -4.78
C GLN A 96 1.23 -14.95 -5.75
N MET A 97 1.52 -13.76 -6.26
CA MET A 97 0.73 -13.05 -7.25
C MET A 97 1.60 -12.88 -8.50
N ALA A 98 1.12 -13.36 -9.64
CA ALA A 98 1.80 -13.19 -10.90
C ALA A 98 1.46 -11.83 -11.51
N ILE A 99 2.49 -11.17 -12.04
CA ILE A 99 2.40 -9.81 -12.55
C ILE A 99 3.20 -9.63 -13.84
N ASP A 100 2.82 -8.62 -14.60
CA ASP A 100 3.64 -8.03 -15.64
C ASP A 100 4.70 -7.12 -15.02
N LEU A 101 5.94 -7.26 -15.49
CA LEU A 101 7.06 -6.47 -14.99
C LEU A 101 7.38 -5.36 -15.97
N THR A 102 7.44 -4.14 -15.46
CA THR A 102 7.98 -3.00 -16.20
C THR A 102 9.42 -2.72 -15.75
N VAL A 103 10.12 -1.87 -16.49
CA VAL A 103 11.42 -1.34 -16.06
C VAL A 103 11.23 -0.29 -14.97
N VAL A 104 12.16 -0.28 -14.02
CA VAL A 104 12.30 0.79 -13.04
C VAL A 104 13.68 1.41 -13.30
N PRO A 105 13.76 2.48 -14.10
CA PRO A 105 15.02 3.17 -14.32
C PRO A 105 15.62 3.65 -12.99
N ASP A 106 16.95 3.74 -12.92
CA ASP A 106 17.60 4.43 -11.81
C ASP A 106 17.17 5.91 -11.83
N LEU A 107 16.91 6.49 -10.66
CA LEU A 107 16.68 7.92 -10.48
C LEU A 107 17.96 8.58 -9.91
N PRO A 108 18.81 9.16 -10.77
CA PRO A 108 20.05 9.79 -10.32
C PRO A 108 19.71 11.06 -9.53
N HIS A 109 20.55 11.39 -8.56
CA HIS A 109 20.42 12.62 -7.80
C HIS A 109 21.79 13.22 -7.48
N GLY A 110 21.82 14.55 -7.33
CA GLY A 110 23.02 15.32 -7.03
C GLY A 110 22.71 16.65 -6.35
N ALA A 111 23.65 17.59 -6.42
CA ALA A 111 23.50 18.89 -5.77
C ALA A 111 22.29 19.71 -6.29
N ASP A 112 21.86 19.43 -7.52
CA ASP A 112 20.75 20.11 -8.18
C ASP A 112 19.40 19.37 -8.01
N GLY A 113 19.35 18.31 -7.21
CA GLY A 113 18.15 17.49 -6.98
C GLY A 113 18.15 16.16 -7.75
N TYR A 114 16.96 15.59 -7.95
CA TYR A 114 16.72 14.35 -8.68
C TYR A 114 16.55 14.60 -10.19
N ASP A 115 17.18 13.77 -11.02
CA ASP A 115 17.19 13.91 -12.48
C ASP A 115 16.12 13.01 -13.14
N TYR A 116 14.89 13.54 -13.19
CA TYR A 116 13.76 12.85 -13.81
C TYR A 116 13.87 12.81 -15.34
N ASP A 117 14.56 13.78 -15.97
CA ASP A 117 14.84 13.74 -17.41
C ASP A 117 15.68 12.52 -17.78
N GLN A 118 16.73 12.22 -17.00
CA GLN A 118 17.54 11.02 -17.18
C GLN A 118 16.77 9.73 -16.87
N PHE A 119 15.93 9.73 -15.83
CA PHE A 119 15.04 8.61 -15.52
C PHE A 119 14.15 8.26 -16.73
N HIS A 120 13.47 9.26 -17.29
CA HIS A 120 12.57 9.06 -18.44
C HIS A 120 13.31 8.76 -19.75
N ALA A 121 14.49 9.33 -19.97
CA ALA A 121 15.32 9.02 -21.13
C ALA A 121 15.85 7.57 -21.13
N SER A 122 15.92 6.96 -19.95
CA SER A 122 16.33 5.56 -19.75
C SER A 122 15.17 4.58 -19.81
N ALA A 123 13.93 5.07 -19.90
CA ALA A 123 12.72 4.26 -20.04
C ALA A 123 12.38 4.00 -21.52
N GLY A 124 12.07 2.74 -21.84
CA GLY A 124 11.58 2.34 -23.16
C GLY A 124 10.10 2.69 -23.39
N SER A 125 9.36 1.75 -23.96
CA SER A 125 7.90 1.85 -24.18
C SER A 125 7.06 1.70 -22.91
N HIS A 126 7.68 1.41 -21.77
CA HIS A 126 7.00 1.30 -20.48
C HIS A 126 7.92 1.62 -19.31
N TYR A 127 7.37 2.05 -18.17
CA TYR A 127 8.10 2.26 -16.91
C TYR A 127 7.13 2.30 -15.71
N LEU A 128 7.64 2.10 -14.49
CA LEU A 128 6.88 2.40 -13.28
C LEU A 128 6.85 3.91 -13.08
N VAL A 129 5.67 4.50 -13.01
CA VAL A 129 5.51 5.94 -12.81
C VAL A 129 6.12 6.29 -11.44
N PRO A 130 7.02 7.29 -11.34
CA PRO A 130 7.76 7.59 -10.11
C PRO A 130 6.92 8.37 -9.07
N LEU A 131 5.63 8.04 -9.00
CA LEU A 131 4.65 8.63 -8.09
C LEU A 131 3.97 7.54 -7.28
N GLU A 132 3.66 7.87 -6.03
CA GLU A 132 2.59 7.22 -5.31
C GLU A 132 1.33 8.07 -5.43
N ILE A 133 0.18 7.42 -5.67
CA ILE A 133 -1.10 8.10 -5.86
C ILE A 133 -1.99 7.74 -4.68
N VAL A 134 -2.29 8.73 -3.85
CA VAL A 134 -3.08 8.57 -2.63
C VAL A 134 -4.48 9.11 -2.89
N PHE A 135 -5.50 8.30 -2.67
CA PHE A 135 -6.88 8.76 -2.67
C PHE A 135 -7.47 8.71 -1.25
N ARG A 136 -8.40 9.61 -0.93
CA ARG A 136 -9.03 9.67 0.39
C ARG A 136 -10.52 9.89 0.28
N ASN A 137 -11.29 9.07 0.99
CA ASN A 137 -12.73 9.23 1.21
C ASN A 137 -13.00 9.84 2.59
N GLU A 138 -12.13 9.57 3.57
CA GLU A 138 -12.19 10.11 4.91
C GLU A 138 -10.82 10.68 5.34
N VAL A 139 -10.85 11.56 6.34
CA VAL A 139 -9.67 12.15 6.96
C VAL A 139 -9.61 11.75 8.43
N PRO A 140 -8.96 10.62 8.78
CA PRO A 140 -8.80 10.20 10.17
C PRO A 140 -7.91 11.18 10.95
N ILE A 141 -7.95 11.10 12.29
CA ILE A 141 -7.18 11.98 13.20
C ILE A 141 -5.67 11.91 12.89
N GLY A 142 -5.17 10.73 12.55
CA GLY A 142 -3.77 10.49 12.20
C GLY A 142 -3.38 10.84 10.75
N SER A 143 -4.28 11.44 9.96
CA SER A 143 -3.98 11.76 8.56
C SER A 143 -2.98 12.90 8.42
N SER A 144 -1.94 12.70 7.62
CA SER A 144 -0.94 13.73 7.28
C SER A 144 -1.56 14.94 6.57
N LEU A 145 -2.74 14.78 5.97
CA LEU A 145 -3.50 15.86 5.33
C LEU A 145 -3.83 16.98 6.30
N ARG A 146 -4.15 16.65 7.56
CA ARG A 146 -4.58 17.63 8.58
C ARG A 146 -3.52 18.68 8.92
N ALA A 147 -2.25 18.37 8.70
CA ALA A 147 -1.14 19.30 8.90
C ALA A 147 -0.85 20.17 7.66
N ARG A 148 -1.40 19.81 6.50
CA ARG A 148 -1.12 20.43 5.20
C ARG A 148 -2.29 21.23 4.63
N LYS A 149 -3.52 20.92 5.05
CA LYS A 149 -4.76 21.54 4.57
C LYS A 149 -5.69 21.91 5.71
N GLU A 150 -6.46 22.96 5.51
CA GLU A 150 -7.64 23.28 6.33
C GLU A 150 -8.86 22.50 5.80
N PRO A 151 -9.91 22.26 6.62
CA PRO A 151 -11.07 21.51 6.17
C PRO A 151 -11.79 22.14 4.96
N GLU A 152 -11.78 23.47 4.85
CA GLU A 152 -12.37 24.19 3.72
C GLU A 152 -11.66 23.89 2.39
N ASP A 153 -10.35 23.60 2.43
CA ASP A 153 -9.55 23.26 1.24
C ASP A 153 -9.96 21.91 0.62
N VAL A 154 -10.74 21.11 1.35
CA VAL A 154 -11.27 19.82 0.92
C VAL A 154 -12.80 19.78 0.91
N GLY A 155 -13.44 20.96 0.85
CA GLY A 155 -14.88 21.09 0.66
C GLY A 155 -15.74 20.90 1.92
N LEU A 156 -15.14 20.89 3.11
CA LEU A 156 -15.90 20.81 4.35
C LEU A 156 -16.35 22.19 4.83
N ASP A 157 -17.62 22.33 5.21
CA ASP A 157 -18.17 23.55 5.80
C ASP A 157 -17.80 23.68 7.29
N ARG A 158 -16.49 23.84 7.57
CA ARG A 158 -15.94 24.02 8.92
C ARG A 158 -14.53 24.61 8.88
N HIS A 159 -14.15 25.34 9.92
CA HIS A 159 -12.85 26.04 9.97
C HIS A 159 -11.74 25.30 10.73
N ARG A 160 -12.03 24.12 11.31
CA ARG A 160 -11.05 23.32 12.06
C ARG A 160 -11.36 21.83 11.93
N TRP A 161 -10.32 21.02 11.91
CA TRP A 161 -10.44 19.57 11.99
C TRP A 161 -11.06 19.16 13.33
N PRO A 162 -12.08 18.28 13.34
CA PRO A 162 -12.64 17.75 14.59
C PRO A 162 -11.77 16.61 15.13
N ASP A 163 -11.93 16.26 16.41
CA ASP A 163 -11.21 15.16 17.06
C ASP A 163 -11.84 13.77 16.77
N GLU A 164 -12.27 13.58 15.53
CA GLU A 164 -12.86 12.35 14.99
C GLU A 164 -12.55 12.24 13.49
N ALA A 165 -12.72 11.04 12.90
CA ALA A 165 -12.63 10.87 11.45
C ALA A 165 -13.74 11.66 10.73
N VAL A 166 -13.45 12.14 9.52
CA VAL A 166 -14.38 12.97 8.75
C VAL A 166 -14.48 12.47 7.32
N SER A 167 -15.69 12.10 6.91
CA SER A 167 -15.98 11.79 5.52
C SER A 167 -15.93 13.05 4.65
N LEU A 168 -15.28 12.95 3.51
CA LEU A 168 -15.18 14.00 2.50
C LEU A 168 -16.42 14.00 1.61
N PRO A 169 -16.83 15.16 1.09
CA PRO A 169 -17.97 15.24 0.16
C PRO A 169 -17.66 14.56 -1.19
N GLU A 170 -16.40 14.66 -1.63
CA GLU A 170 -15.87 14.01 -2.82
C GLU A 170 -14.48 13.46 -2.47
N PRO A 171 -14.07 12.32 -3.05
CA PRO A 171 -12.74 11.80 -2.83
C PRO A 171 -11.68 12.76 -3.35
N ILE A 172 -10.59 12.93 -2.59
CA ILE A 172 -9.43 13.70 -3.05
C ILE A 172 -8.34 12.75 -3.52
N VAL A 173 -7.59 13.17 -4.54
CA VAL A 173 -6.39 12.50 -5.02
C VAL A 173 -5.18 13.40 -4.79
N GLU A 174 -4.13 12.84 -4.20
CA GLU A 174 -2.86 13.51 -3.95
C GLU A 174 -1.73 12.67 -4.55
N PHE A 175 -0.67 13.33 -5.00
CA PHE A 175 0.53 12.68 -5.52
C PHE A 175 1.69 12.89 -4.56
N SER A 176 2.50 11.86 -4.35
CA SER A 176 3.80 11.96 -3.71
C SER A 176 4.88 11.29 -4.53
N THR A 177 6.13 11.65 -4.28
CA THR A 177 7.28 10.97 -4.87
C THR A 177 7.40 9.54 -4.35
N LYS A 178 8.03 8.65 -5.14
CA LYS A 178 8.22 7.23 -4.79
C LYS A 178 9.68 6.77 -4.70
N PHE A 179 10.55 7.34 -5.53
CA PHE A 179 11.95 6.93 -5.65
C PHE A 179 12.93 7.95 -5.09
N GLU A 180 12.42 9.05 -4.56
CA GLU A 180 13.23 9.95 -3.76
C GLU A 180 13.56 9.28 -2.43
N GLU A 181 14.62 9.75 -1.77
CA GLU A 181 15.03 9.20 -0.50
C GLU A 181 14.00 9.43 0.63
N GLN A 182 13.18 10.48 0.50
CA GLN A 182 12.02 10.75 1.33
C GLN A 182 10.86 11.17 0.44
N ASP A 183 9.71 10.52 0.63
CA ASP A 183 8.51 10.85 -0.12
C ASP A 183 7.98 12.23 0.29
N ARG A 184 7.64 13.05 -0.70
CA ARG A 184 7.05 14.38 -0.48
C ARG A 184 5.80 14.54 -1.33
N TYR A 185 4.79 15.22 -0.77
CA TYR A 185 3.59 15.59 -1.51
C TYR A 185 3.88 16.68 -2.53
N LEU A 186 3.22 16.59 -3.68
CA LEU A 186 3.45 17.43 -4.85
C LEU A 186 2.21 18.27 -5.17
N ASP A 187 2.44 19.42 -5.82
CA ASP A 187 1.40 20.09 -6.59
C ASP A 187 1.28 19.44 -7.99
N ASP A 188 0.24 19.81 -8.74
CA ASP A 188 -0.05 19.20 -10.04
C ASP A 188 1.07 19.43 -11.07
N ASP A 189 1.71 20.61 -11.06
CA ASP A 189 2.79 20.93 -12.00
C ASP A 189 4.01 20.02 -11.75
N ALA A 190 4.45 19.89 -10.48
CA ALA A 190 5.55 19.01 -10.13
C ALA A 190 5.21 17.53 -10.32
N ALA A 191 3.97 17.12 -10.04
CA ALA A 191 3.52 15.75 -10.28
C ALA A 191 3.52 15.40 -11.77
N ALA A 192 3.04 16.30 -12.63
CA ALA A 192 3.05 16.10 -14.09
C ALA A 192 4.48 15.99 -14.65
N GLU A 193 5.41 16.83 -14.18
CA GLU A 193 6.83 16.76 -14.54
C GLU A 193 7.43 15.40 -14.17
N ILE A 194 7.20 14.96 -12.92
CA ILE A 194 7.72 13.69 -12.40
C ILE A 194 7.08 12.49 -13.10
N ALA A 195 5.78 12.53 -13.38
CA ALA A 195 5.06 11.46 -14.09
C ALA A 195 5.61 11.21 -15.51
N GLY A 196 6.12 12.26 -16.17
CA GLY A 196 6.71 12.19 -17.49
C GLY A 196 5.68 11.99 -18.59
N ARG A 197 5.69 10.83 -19.24
CA ARG A 197 4.75 10.48 -20.33
C ARG A 197 3.37 10.01 -19.85
N ALA A 198 3.25 9.67 -18.57
CA ALA A 198 1.97 9.34 -17.97
C ALA A 198 1.20 10.64 -17.70
N ASP A 199 0.06 10.81 -18.38
CA ASP A 199 -0.78 11.98 -18.17
C ASP A 199 -1.34 11.99 -16.73
N LEU A 200 -1.29 13.15 -16.09
CA LEU A 200 -1.69 13.28 -14.69
C LEU A 200 -3.20 13.10 -14.50
N ASP A 201 -4.01 13.48 -15.50
CA ASP A 201 -5.45 13.28 -15.47
C ASP A 201 -5.79 11.80 -15.62
N ASP A 202 -5.11 11.08 -16.52
CA ASP A 202 -5.27 9.61 -16.65
C ASP A 202 -4.90 8.88 -15.34
N LEU A 203 -3.83 9.31 -14.66
CA LEU A 203 -3.42 8.77 -13.36
C LEU A 203 -4.49 9.02 -12.29
N ARG A 204 -5.09 10.22 -12.29
CA ARG A 204 -6.15 10.60 -11.34
C ARG A 204 -7.44 9.84 -11.61
N GLU A 205 -7.85 9.71 -12.86
CA GLU A 205 -9.02 8.93 -13.27
C GLU A 205 -8.84 7.45 -12.89
N THR A 206 -7.65 6.89 -13.14
CA THR A 206 -7.30 5.52 -12.71
C THR A 206 -7.42 5.35 -11.20
N ALA A 207 -6.88 6.30 -10.42
CA ALA A 207 -6.95 6.26 -8.96
C ALA A 207 -8.39 6.36 -8.44
N LEU A 208 -9.22 7.21 -9.04
CA LEU A 208 -10.64 7.33 -8.69
C LEU A 208 -11.43 6.07 -9.04
N ALA A 209 -11.17 5.45 -10.20
CA ALA A 209 -11.80 4.18 -10.58
C ALA A 209 -11.41 3.05 -9.63
N VAL A 210 -10.14 2.98 -9.23
CA VAL A 210 -9.69 2.01 -8.22
C VAL A 210 -10.37 2.25 -6.88
N ASN A 211 -10.42 3.51 -6.44
CA ASN A 211 -11.09 3.89 -5.20
C ASN A 211 -12.58 3.52 -5.21
N GLU A 212 -13.29 3.77 -6.31
CA GLU A 212 -14.71 3.43 -6.46
C GLU A 212 -14.93 1.92 -6.26
N VAL A 213 -14.21 1.07 -7.01
CA VAL A 213 -14.34 -0.39 -6.93
C VAL A 213 -14.05 -0.92 -5.52
N ILE A 214 -12.99 -0.44 -4.87
CA ILE A 214 -12.64 -0.87 -3.51
C ILE A 214 -13.67 -0.36 -2.49
N THR A 215 -14.15 0.88 -2.64
CA THR A 215 -15.12 1.48 -1.72
C THR A 215 -16.47 0.78 -1.82
N GLU A 216 -16.94 0.47 -3.03
CA GLU A 216 -18.14 -0.34 -3.23
C GLU A 216 -18.00 -1.70 -2.57
N ARG A 217 -16.84 -2.37 -2.76
CA ARG A 217 -16.59 -3.67 -2.14
C ARG A 217 -16.57 -3.61 -0.62
N ALA A 218 -15.89 -2.61 -0.05
CA ALA A 218 -15.86 -2.39 1.38
C ALA A 218 -17.28 -2.21 1.94
N ALA A 219 -18.09 -1.36 1.31
CA ALA A 219 -19.46 -1.10 1.73
C ALA A 219 -20.36 -2.35 1.66
N GLU A 220 -20.22 -3.18 0.62
CA GLU A 220 -20.95 -4.45 0.48
C GLU A 220 -20.68 -5.42 1.64
N THR A 221 -19.49 -5.34 2.23
CA THR A 221 -19.00 -6.28 3.25
C THR A 221 -18.93 -5.66 4.65
N GLY A 222 -19.50 -4.47 4.83
CA GLY A 222 -19.61 -3.80 6.14
C GLY A 222 -18.38 -3.00 6.55
N PHE A 223 -17.40 -2.84 5.67
CA PHE A 223 -16.22 -2.02 5.89
C PHE A 223 -16.46 -0.57 5.43
N VAL A 224 -15.82 0.36 6.13
CA VAL A 224 -15.61 1.73 5.68
C VAL A 224 -14.21 1.82 5.08
N HIS A 225 -14.10 2.35 3.87
CA HIS A 225 -12.83 2.57 3.19
C HIS A 225 -12.40 4.03 3.33
N GLU A 226 -11.45 4.31 4.20
CA GLU A 226 -11.09 5.67 4.60
C GLU A 226 -10.14 6.34 3.60
N ASP A 227 -9.00 5.70 3.32
CA ASP A 227 -8.02 6.17 2.35
C ASP A 227 -7.19 5.00 1.82
N GLY A 228 -6.48 5.25 0.72
CA GLY A 228 -5.69 4.25 0.03
C GLY A 228 -4.61 4.83 -0.84
N LYS A 229 -3.71 3.95 -1.26
CA LYS A 229 -2.58 4.29 -2.12
C LYS A 229 -2.40 3.24 -3.19
N ILE A 230 -2.13 3.70 -4.41
CA ILE A 230 -1.75 2.85 -5.53
C ILE A 230 -0.47 3.35 -6.18
N GLU A 231 0.12 2.46 -6.95
CA GLU A 231 1.19 2.75 -7.90
C GLU A 231 0.67 2.44 -9.30
N CYS A 232 1.26 3.07 -10.30
CA CYS A 232 0.89 2.86 -11.68
C CYS A 232 2.12 2.64 -12.55
N LEU A 233 1.96 1.86 -13.60
CA LEU A 233 2.91 1.76 -14.69
C LEU A 233 2.31 2.39 -15.94
N TRP A 234 3.17 3.00 -16.74
CA TRP A 234 2.81 3.51 -18.06
C TRP A 234 3.32 2.53 -19.12
N VAL A 235 2.48 2.15 -20.09
CA VAL A 235 2.79 1.20 -21.16
C VAL A 235 2.21 1.71 -22.46
N ASP A 236 3.07 2.18 -23.37
CA ASP A 236 2.70 2.59 -24.73
C ASP A 236 1.44 3.46 -24.81
N GLY A 237 1.35 4.46 -23.93
CA GLY A 237 0.23 5.40 -23.86
C GLY A 237 -0.93 4.98 -22.95
N GLU A 238 -0.83 3.85 -22.24
CA GLU A 238 -1.85 3.38 -21.29
C GLU A 238 -1.31 3.34 -19.86
N VAL A 239 -2.09 3.88 -18.92
CA VAL A 239 -1.84 3.74 -17.47
C VAL A 239 -2.44 2.43 -16.98
N ARG A 240 -1.67 1.66 -16.21
CA ARG A 240 -2.15 0.43 -15.55
C ARG A 240 -1.79 0.46 -14.07
N VAL A 241 -2.69 -0.06 -13.24
CA VAL A 241 -2.45 -0.23 -11.80
C VAL A 241 -1.34 -1.26 -11.59
N ALA A 242 -0.35 -0.90 -10.77
CA ALA A 242 0.81 -1.70 -10.41
C ALA A 242 0.84 -2.00 -8.90
N ASP A 243 1.93 -2.64 -8.45
CA ASP A 243 2.10 -3.15 -7.10
C ASP A 243 0.89 -3.98 -6.60
N VAL A 244 0.27 -3.62 -5.48
CA VAL A 244 -0.95 -4.22 -4.96
C VAL A 244 -1.94 -3.12 -4.58
N ALA A 245 -3.24 -3.38 -4.75
CA ALA A 245 -4.29 -2.41 -4.48
C ALA A 245 -5.33 -2.96 -3.48
N GLY A 246 -5.88 -2.06 -2.66
CA GLY A 246 -7.02 -2.33 -1.78
C GLY A 246 -6.76 -3.30 -0.62
N THR A 247 -5.52 -3.47 -0.15
CA THR A 247 -5.23 -4.31 1.03
C THR A 247 -5.08 -3.49 2.31
N PHE A 248 -5.16 -4.16 3.47
CA PHE A 248 -4.98 -3.56 4.81
C PHE A 248 -3.58 -2.94 5.06
N ASP A 249 -2.58 -3.21 4.21
CA ASP A 249 -1.26 -2.57 4.30
C ASP A 249 -1.17 -1.27 3.49
N GLU A 250 -1.90 -1.18 2.38
CA GLU A 250 -1.88 -0.03 1.46
C GLU A 250 -3.06 0.93 1.68
N ASN A 251 -4.08 0.52 2.44
CA ASN A 251 -5.32 1.26 2.64
C ASN A 251 -5.73 1.20 4.11
N ARG A 252 -6.50 2.20 4.55
CA ARG A 252 -7.18 2.21 5.83
C ARG A 252 -8.62 1.79 5.65
N PHE A 253 -8.97 0.72 6.34
CA PHE A 253 -10.34 0.26 6.46
C PHE A 253 -10.75 0.31 7.92
N ALA A 254 -12.02 0.59 8.17
CA ALA A 254 -12.64 0.44 9.47
C ALA A 254 -13.81 -0.54 9.39
N TYR A 255 -14.03 -1.30 10.47
CA TYR A 255 -15.21 -2.15 10.64
C TYR A 255 -15.79 -1.89 12.01
N ASP A 256 -17.09 -1.59 12.08
CA ASP A 256 -17.76 -1.16 13.32
C ASP A 256 -17.01 0.01 14.03
N GLY A 257 -16.37 0.89 13.25
CA GLY A 257 -15.60 2.02 13.78
C GLY A 257 -14.22 1.67 14.38
N GLN A 258 -13.76 0.42 14.25
CA GLN A 258 -12.38 0.01 14.57
C GLN A 258 -11.54 -0.05 13.30
N GLU A 259 -10.37 0.58 13.29
CA GLU A 259 -9.43 0.50 12.17
C GLU A 259 -8.83 -0.92 12.09
N LEU A 260 -8.80 -1.48 10.87
CA LEU A 260 -8.28 -2.79 10.52
C LEU A 260 -7.17 -2.63 9.48
N SER A 261 -6.09 -1.99 9.90
CA SER A 261 -4.92 -1.73 9.07
C SER A 261 -3.64 -1.89 9.90
N LYS A 262 -2.48 -1.70 9.27
CA LYS A 262 -1.20 -1.55 9.97
C LYS A 262 -1.17 -0.45 11.05
N GLU A 263 -2.14 0.47 11.07
CA GLU A 263 -2.27 1.48 12.13
C GLU A 263 -2.53 0.87 13.51
N VAL A 264 -3.22 -0.27 13.60
CA VAL A 264 -3.40 -1.02 14.86
C VAL A 264 -2.04 -1.26 15.51
N LEU A 265 -1.07 -1.75 14.73
CA LEU A 265 0.28 -1.99 15.19
C LEU A 265 1.01 -0.69 15.54
N ARG A 266 0.79 0.40 14.81
CA ARG A 266 1.36 1.72 15.17
C ARG A 266 0.85 2.20 16.52
N GLN A 267 -0.45 2.11 16.77
CA GLN A 267 -1.05 2.55 18.02
C GLN A 267 -0.57 1.69 19.19
N PHE A 268 -0.50 0.37 19.01
CA PHE A 268 0.06 -0.53 20.01
C PHE A 268 1.51 -0.15 20.36
N TYR A 269 2.39 0.04 19.36
CA TYR A 269 3.79 0.41 19.61
C TYR A 269 3.95 1.75 20.34
N LYS A 270 3.05 2.73 20.13
CA LYS A 270 3.09 4.01 20.87
C LYS A 270 2.89 3.83 22.38
N GLY A 271 2.16 2.79 22.80
CA GLY A 271 1.96 2.44 24.21
C GLY A 271 3.00 1.43 24.73
N TYR A 272 3.36 0.46 23.89
CA TYR A 272 4.22 -0.67 24.25
C TYR A 272 5.71 -0.30 24.28
N ASP A 273 6.20 0.44 23.28
CA ASP A 273 7.61 0.84 23.14
C ASP A 273 7.74 2.35 22.84
N PRO A 274 7.28 3.22 23.77
CA PRO A 274 7.23 4.66 23.55
C PRO A 274 8.61 5.30 23.40
N ASP A 275 9.65 4.73 24.02
CA ASP A 275 11.02 5.23 23.97
C ASP A 275 11.60 5.03 22.56
N TRP A 276 11.42 3.86 21.95
CA TRP A 276 11.79 3.64 20.55
C TRP A 276 11.01 4.55 19.59
N VAL A 277 9.69 4.69 19.77
CA VAL A 277 8.86 5.57 18.92
C VAL A 277 9.34 7.03 19.01
N ALA A 278 9.70 7.49 20.21
CA ALA A 278 10.30 8.82 20.40
C ALA A 278 11.67 8.93 19.71
N ALA A 279 12.54 7.93 19.85
CA ALA A 279 13.85 7.90 19.20
C ALA A 279 13.75 7.95 17.67
N VAL A 280 12.80 7.22 17.06
CA VAL A 280 12.52 7.28 15.61
C VAL A 280 12.11 8.70 15.20
N LYS A 281 11.23 9.34 15.97
CA LYS A 281 10.78 10.71 15.69
C LYS A 281 11.94 11.71 15.77
N ASP A 282 12.75 11.62 16.81
CA ASP A 282 13.90 12.51 17.02
C ASP A 282 14.95 12.32 15.93
N ALA A 283 15.24 11.07 15.56
CA ALA A 283 16.15 10.73 14.46
C ALA A 283 15.68 11.29 13.12
N LYS A 284 14.38 11.20 12.79
CA LYS A 284 13.81 11.82 11.59
C LYS A 284 13.92 13.34 11.61
N ALA A 285 13.66 13.98 12.76
CA ALA A 285 13.77 15.43 12.89
C ALA A 285 15.22 15.93 12.73
N VAL A 286 16.21 15.18 13.24
CA VAL A 286 17.64 15.48 13.03
C VAL A 286 18.00 15.34 11.56
N ALA A 287 17.60 14.23 10.92
CA ALA A 287 17.89 13.98 9.51
C ALA A 287 17.28 15.05 8.58
N GLU A 288 16.05 15.46 8.85
CA GLU A 288 15.38 16.57 8.15
C GLU A 288 16.15 17.89 8.33
N ALA A 289 16.57 18.21 9.56
CA ALA A 289 17.32 19.43 9.85
C ALA A 289 18.72 19.44 9.21
N GLU A 290 19.34 18.27 9.03
CA GLU A 290 20.65 18.11 8.37
C GLU A 290 20.53 17.92 6.84
N GLY A 291 19.31 17.76 6.31
CA GLY A 291 19.08 17.54 4.88
C GLY A 291 19.63 16.20 4.38
N VAL A 292 19.58 15.16 5.22
CA VAL A 292 20.05 13.81 4.90
C VAL A 292 18.92 12.80 4.98
N ALA A 293 18.93 11.82 4.09
CA ALA A 293 17.91 10.78 4.04
C ALA A 293 18.02 9.70 5.11
N ASP A 294 19.25 9.33 5.46
CA ASP A 294 19.55 8.19 6.34
C ASP A 294 19.28 8.54 7.80
N TRP A 295 18.00 8.73 8.13
CA TRP A 295 17.56 9.01 9.49
C TRP A 295 17.88 7.86 10.46
N LYS A 296 17.97 6.61 9.96
CA LYS A 296 18.25 5.44 10.80
C LYS A 296 19.63 5.50 11.43
N SER A 297 20.60 6.13 10.76
CA SER A 297 21.94 6.35 11.34
C SER A 297 21.92 7.20 12.63
N PHE A 298 20.87 7.99 12.85
CA PHE A 298 20.66 8.80 14.05
C PHE A 298 19.81 8.10 15.12
N CYS A 299 19.26 6.91 14.84
CA CYS A 299 18.45 6.15 15.78
C CYS A 299 19.28 5.02 16.41
N GLU A 300 19.68 5.18 17.67
CA GLU A 300 20.42 4.14 18.41
C GLU A 300 19.50 3.02 18.95
N GLU A 301 18.21 3.32 19.13
CA GLU A 301 17.21 2.38 19.60
C GLU A 301 16.69 1.46 18.48
N SER A 302 16.21 0.28 18.85
CA SER A 302 15.58 -0.68 17.94
C SER A 302 14.27 -1.19 18.56
N PRO A 303 13.25 -1.51 17.75
CA PRO A 303 11.95 -1.89 18.27
C PRO A 303 12.03 -3.19 19.05
N GLU A 304 11.31 -3.24 20.18
CA GLU A 304 11.05 -4.51 20.85
C GLU A 304 10.17 -5.44 20.00
N PRO A 305 10.39 -6.77 20.04
CA PRO A 305 9.47 -7.73 19.45
C PRO A 305 8.09 -7.65 20.11
N LEU A 306 7.02 -7.80 19.32
CA LEU A 306 5.67 -7.83 19.86
C LEU A 306 5.47 -9.06 20.76
N PRO A 307 4.68 -8.92 21.84
CA PRO A 307 4.16 -10.05 22.60
C PRO A 307 3.44 -11.07 21.70
N ALA A 308 3.48 -12.35 22.08
CA ALA A 308 2.95 -13.43 21.23
C ALA A 308 1.44 -13.31 20.98
N ASP A 309 0.68 -12.95 22.00
CA ASP A 309 -0.76 -12.68 21.97
C ASP A 309 -1.10 -11.52 21.03
N VAL A 310 -0.33 -10.44 21.05
CA VAL A 310 -0.54 -9.29 20.14
C VAL A 310 -0.35 -9.69 18.69
N ARG A 311 0.65 -10.53 18.40
CA ARG A 311 0.87 -11.06 17.03
C ARG A 311 -0.23 -12.00 16.58
N GLU A 312 -0.76 -12.81 17.49
CA GLU A 312 -1.90 -13.70 17.22
C GLU A 312 -3.15 -12.87 16.89
N VAL A 313 -3.50 -11.88 17.72
CA VAL A 313 -4.63 -10.96 17.47
C VAL A 313 -4.45 -10.22 16.14
N ALA A 314 -3.26 -9.71 15.85
CA ALA A 314 -2.98 -9.06 14.58
C ALA A 314 -3.11 -10.03 13.39
N GLY A 315 -2.66 -11.29 13.53
CA GLY A 315 -2.83 -12.31 12.48
C GLY A 315 -4.29 -12.66 12.23
N GLU A 316 -5.07 -12.83 13.30
CA GLU A 316 -6.51 -13.06 13.22
C GLU A 316 -7.25 -11.88 12.58
N MET A 317 -6.82 -10.63 12.86
CA MET A 317 -7.33 -9.43 12.19
C MET A 317 -7.16 -9.51 10.67
N TYR A 318 -5.95 -9.83 10.17
CA TYR A 318 -5.72 -9.97 8.73
C TYR A 318 -6.54 -11.11 8.12
N ALA A 319 -6.57 -12.27 8.77
CA ALA A 319 -7.23 -13.46 8.27
C ALA A 319 -8.77 -13.34 8.28
N ALA A 320 -9.36 -12.95 9.40
CA ALA A 320 -10.80 -12.73 9.55
C ALA A 320 -11.27 -11.56 8.68
N GLY A 321 -10.48 -10.47 8.63
CA GLY A 321 -10.74 -9.32 7.77
C GLY A 321 -10.78 -9.71 6.30
N THR A 322 -9.84 -10.54 5.84
CA THR A 322 -9.81 -11.03 4.46
C THR A 322 -10.99 -11.94 4.16
N ASN A 323 -11.37 -12.83 5.09
CA ASN A 323 -12.54 -13.69 4.94
C ASN A 323 -13.82 -12.85 4.77
N ALA A 324 -14.03 -11.87 5.64
CA ALA A 324 -15.19 -10.99 5.60
C ALA A 324 -15.20 -10.11 4.35
N TYR A 325 -14.07 -9.46 4.04
CA TYR A 325 -13.94 -8.58 2.88
C TYR A 325 -14.11 -9.31 1.55
N THR A 326 -13.59 -10.54 1.40
CA THR A 326 -13.76 -11.32 0.16
C THR A 326 -15.08 -12.12 0.15
N GLY A 327 -15.78 -12.22 1.29
CA GLY A 327 -17.02 -12.99 1.43
C GLY A 327 -16.82 -14.50 1.27
N ARG A 328 -15.59 -14.99 1.44
CA ARG A 328 -15.20 -16.40 1.33
C ARG A 328 -14.32 -16.80 2.50
N GLU A 329 -14.53 -18.00 3.03
CA GLU A 329 -13.69 -18.57 4.08
C GLU A 329 -12.38 -19.12 3.47
N TRP A 330 -11.32 -18.31 3.54
CA TRP A 330 -9.97 -18.66 3.10
C TRP A 330 -9.10 -19.17 4.25
N PHE A 331 -9.32 -18.62 5.44
CA PHE A 331 -8.55 -18.90 6.65
C PHE A 331 -9.44 -19.48 7.73
N GLU A 332 -8.89 -20.39 8.54
CA GLU A 332 -9.47 -20.75 9.83
C GLU A 332 -9.20 -19.58 10.80
N ALA A 333 -10.19 -18.71 10.95
CA ALA A 333 -10.11 -17.47 11.73
C ALA A 333 -11.44 -17.23 12.47
N PRO A 334 -11.44 -16.44 13.55
CA PRO A 334 -12.68 -16.02 14.20
C PRO A 334 -13.59 -15.23 13.26
N ALA A 335 -14.83 -14.97 13.70
CA ALA A 335 -15.70 -14.01 13.02
C ALA A 335 -15.06 -12.62 13.06
N ILE A 336 -15.36 -11.78 12.07
CA ILE A 336 -14.76 -10.44 11.97
C ILE A 336 -15.12 -9.58 13.19
N GLU A 337 -16.31 -9.74 13.75
CA GLU A 337 -16.75 -9.05 14.96
C GLU A 337 -15.86 -9.41 16.17
N ASP A 338 -15.56 -10.69 16.35
CA ASP A 338 -14.71 -11.17 17.45
C ASP A 338 -13.25 -10.70 17.27
N ALA A 339 -12.75 -10.69 16.02
CA ALA A 339 -11.41 -10.18 15.71
C ALA A 339 -11.30 -8.66 15.96
N VAL A 340 -12.35 -7.91 15.61
CA VAL A 340 -12.44 -6.46 15.87
C VAL A 340 -12.44 -6.17 17.37
N ASP A 341 -13.21 -6.93 18.16
CA ASP A 341 -13.24 -6.78 19.60
C ASP A 341 -11.88 -7.11 20.24
N ALA A 342 -11.20 -8.16 19.77
CA ALA A 342 -9.85 -8.50 20.23
C ALA A 342 -8.83 -7.39 19.92
N VAL A 343 -8.92 -6.76 18.74
CA VAL A 343 -8.07 -5.62 18.36
C VAL A 343 -8.33 -4.38 19.22
N ARG A 344 -9.59 -4.11 19.60
CA ARG A 344 -9.95 -2.99 20.48
C ARG A 344 -9.38 -3.13 21.89
N ASP A 345 -9.13 -4.36 22.33
CA ASP A 345 -8.62 -4.68 23.67
C ASP A 345 -7.08 -4.66 23.76
N LEU A 346 -6.37 -4.44 22.64
CA LEU A 346 -4.92 -4.20 22.60
C LEU A 346 -4.55 -2.80 23.11
#